data_AF-A0A534MH49-F1
#
_entry.id   AF-A0A534MH49-F1
#
_cell.length_a   1.000
_cell.length_b   1.000
_cell.length_c   1.000
_cell.angle_alpha   90.00
_cell.angle_beta   90.00
_cell.angle_gamma   90.00
#
_symmetry.space_group_name_H-M   'P 1'
#
loop_
_entity.id
_entity.type
_entity.pdbx_description
1 polymer ?
#
loop_
_entity_poly.entity_id
_entity_poly.type
_entity_poly.pdbx_seq_one_letter_code
_entity_poly.pdbx_strand_id
1 'polypeptide(L)'
;MHAHTTPRRRPSESVSPKPARAHARALAIALIGVLVLGSLALVIAGSPLWGPTAAVDSRSTSPSPNAVVRDPLTWPFSRDSIWNLPIGASAVYVPGNIKKPTAYGMTTDVDVLVLTPNAPSTPVYYNGDAWNGGSRCSAQGGVLFSAPIPTNFVVPGAGSGNPDGTTPNYATAILAADGHTLIQGQPMARCTAGGTATIMWSQQNEDLLGTGNSGAHGGSMLSSIGGTIRLGELVPGGAIRHALKVNLNGGDDYYYGNTGGFRWPATTADSGASGAYRGSVPALRMGSLLALPPSIDVNAMGLETDAAKIVAHAFQDYGGYTVDDAAWSVYALSTEYSPSGKVDTEFQSAWGFPISPASRDVPWARDMDRIFGALGVVDNWNYATWQVTSASNGALGAGLGVPRVPWAPDFGGIVQDTLPPASTAALSGSSGVGNWFLSSVGVTVSATDSQSGVATIQVRTDGGAWQLYISPVTVAGDG
;
A
#
# COMPACT_ATOMS: atom_id res chain seq x y z
N MET A 1 -21.76 37.17 -46.33
CA MET A 1 -23.24 37.30 -46.38
C MET A 1 -23.82 36.46 -45.26
N HIS A 2 -24.79 37.03 -44.55
CA HIS A 2 -25.58 36.50 -43.42
C HIS A 2 -24.85 36.24 -42.10
N ALA A 3 -25.41 36.55 -40.92
CA ALA A 3 -26.19 37.65 -40.37
C ALA A 3 -26.52 37.20 -38.93
N HIS A 4 -26.29 38.09 -37.96
CA HIS A 4 -26.57 37.89 -36.54
C HIS A 4 -28.03 37.55 -36.23
N THR A 5 -28.23 36.68 -35.25
CA THR A 5 -29.42 36.68 -34.39
C THR A 5 -29.03 36.47 -32.92
N THR A 6 -29.37 37.47 -32.11
CA THR A 6 -29.41 37.46 -30.64
C THR A 6 -30.62 36.67 -30.13
N PRO A 7 -30.64 36.31 -28.83
CA PRO A 7 -31.82 36.73 -28.06
C PRO A 7 -31.54 37.23 -26.63
N ARG A 8 -32.18 38.38 -26.36
CA ARG A 8 -32.93 38.84 -25.17
C ARG A 8 -32.48 38.48 -23.74
N ARG A 9 -32.18 39.58 -23.02
CA ARG A 9 -32.25 39.77 -21.57
C ARG A 9 -33.64 39.47 -20.99
N ARG A 10 -33.67 38.92 -19.76
CA ARG A 10 -34.71 39.16 -18.74
C ARG A 10 -34.06 39.80 -17.50
N PRO A 11 -34.81 40.59 -16.70
CA PRO A 11 -34.27 41.45 -15.67
C PRO A 11 -34.15 40.79 -14.30
N SER A 12 -33.22 41.37 -13.53
CA SER A 12 -32.94 41.23 -12.11
C SER A 12 -34.15 41.49 -11.21
N GLU A 13 -34.34 40.64 -10.20
CA GLU A 13 -35.06 40.99 -8.98
C GLU A 13 -34.13 40.94 -7.77
N SER A 14 -34.48 41.81 -6.83
CA SER A 14 -33.66 42.47 -5.82
C SER A 14 -33.38 41.65 -4.59
N VAL A 15 -32.14 41.76 -4.12
CA VAL A 15 -31.70 41.45 -2.76
C VAL A 15 -32.07 42.60 -1.82
N SER A 16 -32.55 42.28 -0.62
CA SER A 16 -32.52 43.17 0.56
C SER A 16 -32.63 42.37 1.88
N PRO A 17 -32.20 42.94 3.03
CA PRO A 17 -31.18 42.29 3.87
C PRO A 17 -31.65 41.80 5.26
N LYS A 18 -30.68 41.19 5.97
CA LYS A 18 -30.63 40.68 7.36
C LYS A 18 -31.40 41.51 8.41
N PRO A 19 -31.59 40.94 9.62
CA PRO A 19 -30.66 41.34 10.68
C PRO A 19 -30.12 40.19 11.55
N ALA A 20 -28.95 40.49 12.11
CA ALA A 20 -28.18 39.69 13.05
C ALA A 20 -28.83 39.60 14.43
N ARG A 21 -28.52 38.54 15.18
CA ARG A 21 -28.38 38.61 16.65
C ARG A 21 -27.19 37.80 17.11
N ALA A 22 -26.22 38.53 17.65
CA ALA A 22 -25.15 38.04 18.50
C ALA A 22 -25.71 37.71 19.88
N HIS A 23 -25.25 36.62 20.48
CA HIS A 23 -25.12 36.52 21.94
C HIS A 23 -23.89 35.68 22.29
N ALA A 24 -22.90 36.36 22.86
CA ALA A 24 -21.84 35.79 23.66
C ALA A 24 -22.41 35.23 24.97
N ARG A 25 -21.84 34.11 25.45
CA ARG A 25 -21.70 33.68 26.86
C ARG A 25 -20.91 32.37 26.85
N ALA A 26 -19.64 32.41 27.24
CA ALA A 26 -19.15 32.30 28.61
C ALA A 26 -18.89 30.83 29.00
N LEU A 27 -17.59 30.55 29.15
CA LEU A 27 -17.00 29.33 29.69
C LEU A 27 -17.38 29.18 31.17
N ALA A 28 -17.81 27.99 31.58
CA ALA A 28 -17.73 27.55 32.97
C ALA A 28 -17.72 26.01 33.02
N ILE A 29 -16.52 25.46 33.07
CA ILE A 29 -16.26 24.07 33.46
C ILE A 29 -16.35 24.03 34.98
N ALA A 30 -17.30 23.27 35.51
CA ALA A 30 -17.33 22.89 36.92
C ALA A 30 -17.13 21.37 37.00
N LEU A 31 -15.91 20.97 37.34
CA LEU A 31 -15.59 19.63 37.81
C LEU A 31 -16.15 19.48 39.23
N ILE A 32 -17.15 18.62 39.40
CA ILE A 32 -17.56 18.14 40.71
C ILE A 32 -16.94 16.75 40.88
N GLY A 33 -15.95 16.66 41.76
CA GLY A 33 -15.47 15.40 42.29
C GLY A 33 -16.46 14.86 43.33
N VAL A 34 -16.78 13.58 43.24
CA VAL A 34 -17.41 12.85 44.34
C VAL A 34 -16.61 11.57 44.59
N LEU A 35 -15.88 11.60 45.70
CA LEU A 35 -15.35 10.45 46.41
C LEU A 35 -16.54 9.75 47.11
N VAL A 36 -16.73 8.45 46.90
CA VAL A 36 -17.49 7.61 47.84
C VAL A 36 -16.62 6.43 48.23
N LEU A 37 -15.99 6.56 49.39
CA LEU A 37 -15.59 5.44 50.23
C LEU A 37 -16.82 5.01 51.03
N GLY A 38 -17.13 3.72 51.01
CA GLY A 38 -18.26 3.15 51.74
C GLY A 38 -18.16 1.64 51.81
N SER A 39 -17.37 1.18 52.78
CA SER A 39 -17.18 -0.20 53.21
C SER A 39 -18.52 -0.85 53.63
N LEU A 40 -18.73 -2.11 53.24
CA LEU A 40 -19.52 -3.03 54.07
C LEU A 40 -19.01 -4.46 53.88
N ALA A 41 -18.34 -4.96 54.92
CA ALA A 41 -18.04 -6.37 55.09
C ALA A 41 -19.14 -6.99 55.95
N LEU A 42 -19.68 -8.13 55.53
CA LEU A 42 -19.96 -9.19 56.50
C LEU A 42 -19.83 -10.58 55.86
N VAL A 43 -19.08 -11.39 56.59
CA VAL A 43 -18.63 -12.76 56.41
C VAL A 43 -19.78 -13.75 56.62
N ILE A 44 -19.89 -14.77 55.77
CA ILE A 44 -20.29 -16.13 56.21
C ILE A 44 -19.37 -17.15 55.53
N ALA A 45 -18.85 -18.05 56.37
CA ALA A 45 -17.81 -19.03 56.12
C ALA A 45 -18.24 -20.22 55.25
N GLY A 46 -17.29 -20.77 54.50
CA GLY A 46 -17.36 -22.08 53.84
C GLY A 46 -16.03 -22.42 53.18
N SER A 47 -15.31 -23.40 53.71
CA SER A 47 -13.93 -23.81 53.40
C SER A 47 -13.67 -24.19 51.92
N PRO A 48 -12.42 -24.09 51.44
CA PRO A 48 -12.09 -24.15 50.01
C PRO A 48 -11.91 -25.59 49.50
N LEU A 49 -12.43 -25.86 48.31
CA LEU A 49 -12.00 -27.00 47.49
C LEU A 49 -10.75 -26.58 46.72
N TRP A 50 -9.65 -27.29 46.96
CA TRP A 50 -8.39 -27.15 46.26
C TRP A 50 -8.53 -27.42 44.76
N GLY A 51 -8.15 -26.44 43.95
CA GLY A 51 -7.71 -26.61 42.56
C GLY A 51 -6.41 -25.84 42.39
N PRO A 52 -5.38 -26.40 41.73
CA PRO A 52 -4.10 -25.73 41.62
C PRO A 52 -4.22 -24.51 40.71
N THR A 53 -3.98 -23.33 41.28
CA THR A 53 -3.65 -22.13 40.53
C THR A 53 -2.32 -22.36 39.83
N ALA A 54 -2.36 -22.61 38.52
CA ALA A 54 -1.18 -22.55 37.68
C ALA A 54 -0.62 -21.13 37.72
N ALA A 55 0.62 -21.00 38.17
CA ALA A 55 1.39 -19.78 38.09
C ALA A 55 1.39 -19.28 36.64
N VAL A 56 1.16 -17.99 36.46
CA VAL A 56 1.43 -17.29 35.19
C VAL A 56 2.95 -17.30 35.02
N ASP A 57 3.44 -18.34 34.38
CA ASP A 57 4.80 -18.43 33.88
C ASP A 57 4.92 -17.44 32.73
N SER A 58 5.54 -16.29 33.00
CA SER A 58 5.95 -15.31 32.01
C SER A 58 7.03 -15.93 31.13
N ARG A 59 6.63 -16.79 30.18
CA ARG A 59 7.54 -17.28 29.15
C ARG A 59 7.83 -16.15 28.19
N SER A 60 8.98 -15.53 28.40
CA SER A 60 9.82 -15.02 27.32
C SER A 60 9.92 -16.10 26.25
N THR A 61 9.21 -15.92 25.14
CA THR A 61 9.42 -16.73 23.95
C THR A 61 10.61 -16.16 23.20
N SER A 62 11.81 -16.60 23.58
CA SER A 62 12.92 -16.60 22.62
C SER A 62 12.45 -17.34 21.36
N PRO A 63 12.73 -16.82 20.15
CA PRO A 63 12.26 -17.44 18.92
C PRO A 63 12.79 -18.87 18.80
N SER A 64 11.89 -19.78 18.41
CA SER A 64 12.19 -21.20 18.18
C SER A 64 13.32 -21.33 17.12
N PRO A 65 14.27 -22.26 17.25
CA PRO A 65 15.40 -22.42 16.32
C PRO A 65 15.01 -22.81 14.89
N ASN A 66 13.72 -23.03 14.62
CA ASN A 66 13.16 -23.44 13.32
C ASN A 66 12.21 -22.38 12.73
N ALA A 67 12.35 -21.10 13.11
CA ALA A 67 11.58 -20.04 12.47
C ALA A 67 11.86 -20.05 10.96
N VAL A 68 10.83 -20.32 10.15
CA VAL A 68 10.91 -20.21 8.69
C VAL A 68 11.38 -18.80 8.37
N VAL A 69 12.58 -18.69 7.82
CA VAL A 69 13.20 -17.41 7.46
C VAL A 69 12.56 -16.92 6.16
N ARG A 70 12.04 -15.69 6.18
CA ARG A 70 11.54 -15.02 4.97
C ARG A 70 12.66 -14.22 4.32
N ASP A 71 12.82 -14.37 3.00
CA ASP A 71 13.74 -13.56 2.19
C ASP A 71 13.01 -12.31 1.69
N PRO A 72 13.45 -11.09 2.06
CA PRO A 72 12.82 -9.84 1.64
C PRO A 72 12.89 -9.60 0.12
N LEU A 73 13.82 -10.20 -0.61
CA LEU A 73 13.92 -10.04 -2.07
C LEU A 73 12.83 -10.81 -2.83
N THR A 74 12.35 -11.91 -2.25
CA THR A 74 11.28 -12.71 -2.84
C THR A 74 9.92 -12.41 -2.22
N TRP A 75 9.89 -11.99 -0.96
CA TRP A 75 8.65 -11.70 -0.22
C TRP A 75 8.86 -10.47 0.66
N PRO A 76 8.77 -9.25 0.08
CA PRO A 76 9.10 -8.01 0.78
C PRO A 76 8.05 -7.57 1.81
N PHE A 77 8.44 -6.50 2.50
CA PHE A 77 7.76 -5.75 3.55
C PHE A 77 7.59 -6.47 4.88
N SER A 78 7.47 -5.72 5.95
CA SER A 78 7.19 -6.22 7.29
C SER A 78 5.98 -7.15 7.31
N ARG A 79 5.91 -8.03 8.31
CA ARG A 79 4.81 -9.01 8.42
C ARG A 79 3.43 -8.38 8.70
N ASP A 80 3.41 -7.14 9.19
CA ASP A 80 2.20 -6.33 9.38
C ASP A 80 1.87 -5.42 8.18
N SER A 81 2.65 -5.53 7.10
CA SER A 81 2.36 -4.88 5.82
C SER A 81 0.97 -5.25 5.32
N ILE A 82 0.30 -4.30 4.68
CA ILE A 82 -0.98 -4.52 3.99
C ILE A 82 -0.91 -5.70 3.02
N TRP A 83 0.26 -5.99 2.46
CA TRP A 83 0.50 -7.08 1.51
C TRP A 83 0.64 -8.44 2.19
N ASN A 84 1.07 -8.48 3.46
CA ASN A 84 1.43 -9.71 4.16
C ASN A 84 0.40 -10.15 5.20
N LEU A 85 -0.63 -9.34 5.42
CA LEU A 85 -1.69 -9.62 6.38
C LEU A 85 -2.73 -10.60 5.81
N PRO A 86 -2.97 -11.74 6.47
CA PRO A 86 -4.08 -12.62 6.14
C PRO A 86 -5.42 -11.98 6.49
N ILE A 87 -6.49 -12.39 5.81
CA ILE A 87 -7.87 -12.01 6.14
C ILE A 87 -8.23 -12.55 7.53
N GLY A 88 -8.85 -11.70 8.35
CA GLY A 88 -9.29 -12.04 9.70
C GLY A 88 -10.75 -12.52 9.74
N ALA A 89 -11.07 -13.37 10.72
CA ALA A 89 -12.39 -13.97 10.87
C ALA A 89 -13.54 -12.99 11.16
N SER A 90 -13.25 -11.73 11.48
CA SER A 90 -14.24 -10.66 11.69
C SER A 90 -14.36 -9.70 10.51
N ALA A 91 -13.74 -10.03 9.37
CA ALA A 91 -13.87 -9.26 8.13
C ALA A 91 -15.35 -9.12 7.73
N VAL A 92 -15.76 -7.88 7.45
CA VAL A 92 -17.12 -7.55 7.02
C VAL A 92 -17.10 -7.33 5.52
N TYR A 93 -17.92 -8.09 4.79
CA TYR A 93 -17.93 -8.07 3.32
C TYR A 93 -19.11 -7.28 2.77
N VAL A 94 -18.85 -6.49 1.73
CA VAL A 94 -19.85 -5.95 0.80
C VAL A 94 -19.62 -6.59 -0.57
N PRO A 95 -20.66 -7.06 -1.29
CA PRO A 95 -20.47 -7.63 -2.63
C PRO A 95 -19.74 -6.65 -3.56
N GLY A 96 -18.67 -7.12 -4.22
CA GLY A 96 -17.92 -6.29 -5.17
C GLY A 96 -18.72 -6.01 -6.44
N ASN A 97 -19.60 -6.94 -6.84
CA ASN A 97 -20.40 -6.88 -8.08
C ASN A 97 -19.57 -6.56 -9.33
N ILE A 98 -18.34 -7.08 -9.36
CA ILE A 98 -17.38 -6.82 -10.43
C ILE A 98 -17.96 -7.30 -11.75
N LYS A 99 -17.89 -6.47 -12.79
CA LYS A 99 -18.44 -6.78 -14.10
C LYS A 99 -17.58 -7.81 -14.81
N LYS A 100 -18.27 -8.82 -15.37
CA LYS A 100 -17.65 -9.78 -16.27
C LYS A 100 -17.05 -9.04 -17.48
N PRO A 101 -15.74 -9.20 -17.79
CA PRO A 101 -15.06 -8.35 -18.74
C PRO A 101 -15.41 -8.75 -20.16
N THR A 102 -15.55 -7.80 -21.07
CA THR A 102 -16.01 -8.06 -22.45
C THR A 102 -14.89 -8.18 -23.47
N ALA A 103 -13.66 -7.78 -23.13
CA ALA A 103 -12.54 -7.78 -24.06
C ALA A 103 -11.72 -9.08 -24.01
N TYR A 104 -11.12 -9.40 -22.86
CA TYR A 104 -10.23 -10.56 -22.66
C TYR A 104 -10.67 -11.41 -21.47
N GLY A 105 -10.18 -12.64 -21.38
CA GLY A 105 -10.49 -13.54 -20.26
C GLY A 105 -9.89 -13.08 -18.94
N MET A 106 -8.62 -12.68 -18.99
CA MET A 106 -7.88 -11.93 -17.99
C MET A 106 -6.64 -11.37 -18.69
N THR A 107 -6.04 -10.32 -18.13
CA THR A 107 -4.75 -9.77 -18.55
C THR A 107 -3.79 -9.68 -17.36
N THR A 108 -2.56 -9.27 -17.63
CA THR A 108 -1.55 -8.97 -16.63
C THR A 108 -1.21 -7.49 -16.68
N ASP A 109 -0.87 -6.90 -15.53
CA ASP A 109 -0.18 -5.61 -15.47
C ASP A 109 1.26 -5.85 -15.03
N VAL A 110 2.19 -5.77 -15.98
CA VAL A 110 3.56 -6.20 -15.73
C VAL A 110 4.29 -5.13 -14.91
N ASP A 111 4.82 -5.50 -13.75
CA ASP A 111 5.70 -4.67 -12.94
C ASP A 111 7.17 -4.94 -13.27
N VAL A 112 7.99 -3.89 -13.33
CA VAL A 112 9.42 -3.98 -13.61
C VAL A 112 10.21 -3.96 -12.30
N LEU A 113 10.85 -5.08 -11.97
CA LEU A 113 11.46 -5.28 -10.66
C LEU A 113 12.96 -5.56 -10.79
N VAL A 114 13.78 -4.67 -10.23
CA VAL A 114 15.24 -4.76 -10.31
C VAL A 114 15.82 -4.86 -8.91
N LEU A 115 15.93 -6.09 -8.42
CA LEU A 115 16.38 -6.42 -7.05
C LEU A 115 17.83 -6.91 -7.04
N THR A 116 18.68 -6.26 -7.83
CA THR A 116 20.10 -6.59 -7.99
C THR A 116 20.97 -5.44 -7.48
N PRO A 117 21.06 -5.22 -6.16
CA PRO A 117 21.68 -4.01 -5.59
C PRO A 117 23.19 -3.91 -5.89
N ASN A 118 23.82 -5.03 -6.27
CA ASN A 118 25.23 -5.10 -6.65
C ASN A 118 25.48 -4.88 -8.17
N ALA A 119 24.44 -4.59 -8.95
CA ALA A 119 24.59 -4.31 -10.38
C ALA A 119 25.29 -2.96 -10.63
N PRO A 120 25.85 -2.73 -11.83
CA PRO A 120 26.42 -1.43 -12.18
C PRO A 120 25.40 -0.30 -12.01
N SER A 121 25.86 0.80 -11.40
CA SER A 121 25.04 2.01 -11.27
C SER A 121 24.75 2.58 -12.66
N THR A 122 23.46 2.68 -12.99
CA THR A 122 22.95 3.13 -14.29
C THR A 122 22.18 4.43 -14.07
N PRO A 123 22.50 5.53 -14.80
CA PRO A 123 21.70 6.74 -14.77
C PRO A 123 20.34 6.51 -15.44
N VAL A 124 19.28 6.96 -14.78
CA VAL A 124 17.90 6.88 -15.28
C VAL A 124 17.41 8.28 -15.62
N TYR A 125 17.00 8.49 -16.87
CA TYR A 125 16.66 9.79 -17.42
C TYR A 125 15.16 10.05 -17.43
N TYR A 126 14.77 11.32 -17.36
CA TYR A 126 13.37 11.71 -17.56
C TYR A 126 12.91 11.41 -19.00
N ASN A 127 11.73 10.81 -19.13
CA ASN A 127 10.94 10.74 -20.37
C ASN A 127 9.46 10.98 -20.06
N GLY A 128 8.85 11.95 -20.75
CA GLY A 128 7.46 12.37 -20.54
C GLY A 128 6.43 11.74 -21.48
N ASP A 129 6.80 10.72 -22.27
CA ASP A 129 5.86 10.07 -23.20
C ASP A 129 4.70 9.39 -22.47
N ALA A 130 4.91 8.97 -21.22
CA ALA A 130 3.90 8.42 -20.32
C ALA A 130 2.99 7.39 -21.04
N TRP A 131 1.68 7.61 -21.06
CA TRP A 131 0.70 6.81 -21.80
C TRP A 131 0.24 7.46 -23.13
N ASN A 132 0.94 8.50 -23.61
CA ASN A 132 0.55 9.31 -24.77
C ASN A 132 0.95 8.69 -26.13
N GLY A 133 1.46 7.45 -26.14
CA GLY A 133 1.84 6.72 -27.36
C GLY A 133 3.25 7.02 -27.90
N GLY A 134 4.06 7.82 -27.22
CA GLY A 134 5.50 7.93 -27.51
C GLY A 134 6.26 6.66 -27.11
N SER A 135 7.44 6.42 -27.68
CA SER A 135 8.15 5.15 -27.51
C SER A 135 8.73 4.93 -26.11
N ARG A 136 8.92 5.99 -25.31
CA ARG A 136 9.63 5.98 -24.02
C ARG A 136 11.14 5.70 -24.11
N CYS A 137 11.67 5.28 -25.26
CA CYS A 137 13.05 4.79 -25.38
C CYS A 137 14.15 5.86 -25.25
N SER A 138 13.82 7.11 -25.53
CA SER A 138 14.81 8.21 -25.57
C SER A 138 14.69 9.10 -24.34
N ALA A 139 15.82 9.53 -23.79
CA ALA A 139 15.82 10.58 -22.78
C ALA A 139 15.25 11.88 -23.36
N GLN A 140 14.36 12.53 -22.62
CA GLN A 140 13.79 13.84 -22.96
C GLN A 140 14.17 14.92 -21.94
N GLY A 141 14.71 14.52 -20.79
CA GLY A 141 15.25 15.41 -19.77
C GLY A 141 16.50 14.85 -19.11
N GLY A 142 16.92 15.48 -18.02
CA GLY A 142 18.11 15.11 -17.26
C GLY A 142 17.97 13.77 -16.52
N VAL A 143 19.06 13.36 -15.86
CA VAL A 143 19.06 12.22 -14.95
C VAL A 143 18.20 12.53 -13.74
N LEU A 144 17.23 11.67 -13.44
CA LEU A 144 16.39 11.76 -12.24
C LEU A 144 17.10 11.13 -11.04
N PHE A 145 17.72 9.97 -11.24
CA PHE A 145 18.49 9.24 -10.24
C PHE A 145 19.46 8.26 -10.93
N SER A 146 20.34 7.64 -10.16
CA SER A 146 21.14 6.49 -10.60
C SER A 146 20.85 5.30 -9.70
N ALA A 147 20.74 4.10 -10.28
CA ALA A 147 20.40 2.90 -9.54
C ALA A 147 21.11 1.65 -10.09
N PRO A 148 21.27 0.59 -9.27
CA PRO A 148 21.82 -0.69 -9.74
C PRO A 148 20.89 -1.34 -10.76
N ILE A 149 21.27 -1.37 -12.04
CA ILE A 149 20.49 -2.00 -13.11
C ILE A 149 21.43 -2.86 -13.95
N PRO A 150 21.17 -4.19 -14.11
CA PRO A 150 22.02 -5.05 -14.93
C PRO A 150 22.08 -4.55 -16.37
N THR A 151 23.28 -4.45 -16.95
CA THR A 151 23.48 -3.87 -18.29
C THR A 151 22.67 -4.59 -19.37
N ASN A 152 22.47 -5.90 -19.23
CA ASN A 152 21.73 -6.73 -20.17
C ASN A 152 20.20 -6.69 -19.98
N PHE A 153 19.69 -6.09 -18.90
CA PHE A 153 18.25 -6.03 -18.66
C PHE A 153 17.59 -5.02 -19.60
N VAL A 154 16.61 -5.47 -20.38
CA VAL A 154 15.89 -4.69 -21.39
C VAL A 154 14.44 -4.54 -20.96
N VAL A 155 13.93 -3.32 -20.95
CA VAL A 155 12.52 -3.03 -20.69
C VAL A 155 11.96 -2.41 -21.96
N PRO A 156 11.04 -3.08 -22.68
CA PRO A 156 10.51 -2.54 -23.93
C PRO A 156 9.90 -1.14 -23.76
N GLY A 157 9.96 -0.34 -24.82
CA GLY A 157 9.23 0.93 -24.87
C GLY A 157 7.72 0.72 -25.07
N ALA A 158 6.94 1.79 -25.07
CA ALA A 158 5.55 1.72 -25.53
C ALA A 158 5.48 1.60 -27.06
N GLY A 159 4.39 1.01 -27.57
CA GLY A 159 4.13 0.85 -28.99
C GLY A 159 3.52 -0.52 -29.34
N SER A 160 3.05 -0.65 -30.58
CA SER A 160 2.39 -1.88 -31.08
C SER A 160 3.27 -3.13 -31.11
N GLY A 161 4.59 -2.98 -30.98
CA GLY A 161 5.53 -4.10 -30.88
C GLY A 161 5.84 -4.54 -29.45
N ASN A 162 5.29 -3.88 -28.42
CA ASN A 162 5.51 -4.28 -27.03
C ASN A 162 4.67 -5.54 -26.71
N PRO A 163 5.28 -6.60 -26.13
CA PRO A 163 4.59 -7.85 -25.83
C PRO A 163 3.53 -7.76 -24.72
N ASP A 164 3.59 -6.72 -23.88
CA ASP A 164 2.73 -6.52 -22.70
C ASP A 164 1.63 -5.47 -22.95
N GLY A 165 1.31 -5.21 -24.23
CA GLY A 165 0.33 -4.21 -24.64
C GLY A 165 0.99 -2.90 -25.13
N THR A 166 0.18 -2.00 -25.68
CA THR A 166 0.69 -0.79 -26.34
C THR A 166 1.27 0.24 -25.39
N THR A 167 0.72 0.36 -24.19
CA THR A 167 1.13 1.33 -23.16
C THR A 167 1.11 0.67 -21.78
N PRO A 168 1.92 -0.37 -21.51
CA PRO A 168 1.94 -1.02 -20.21
C PRO A 168 2.32 -0.02 -19.13
N ASN A 169 1.82 -0.21 -17.90
CA ASN A 169 2.14 0.69 -16.79
C ASN A 169 3.60 0.57 -16.40
N TYR A 170 4.13 -0.66 -16.37
CA TYR A 170 5.51 -0.93 -15.94
C TYR A 170 5.82 -0.20 -14.64
N ALA A 171 4.96 -0.42 -13.64
CA ALA A 171 5.24 0.05 -12.29
C ALA A 171 6.58 -0.53 -11.86
N THR A 172 7.50 0.33 -11.48
CA THR A 172 8.91 -0.03 -11.34
C THR A 172 9.33 0.06 -9.89
N ALA A 173 10.03 -0.97 -9.39
CA ALA A 173 10.76 -0.91 -8.14
C ALA A 173 12.21 -1.38 -8.35
N ILE A 174 13.16 -0.54 -7.96
CA ILE A 174 14.59 -0.82 -8.04
C ILE A 174 15.15 -0.79 -6.63
N LEU A 175 15.81 -1.87 -6.20
CA LEU A 175 16.51 -1.90 -4.93
C LEU A 175 17.82 -1.13 -5.06
N ALA A 176 18.00 -0.10 -4.24
CA ALA A 176 19.21 0.70 -4.22
C ALA A 176 20.41 -0.11 -3.73
N ALA A 177 21.62 0.42 -3.95
CA ALA A 177 22.87 -0.25 -3.60
C ALA A 177 23.06 -0.47 -2.09
N ASP A 178 22.28 0.24 -1.26
CA ASP A 178 22.25 0.09 0.19
C ASP A 178 21.51 -1.19 0.66
N GLY A 179 20.86 -1.90 -0.27
CA GLY A 179 20.16 -3.16 -0.01
C GLY A 179 18.81 -3.03 0.69
N HIS A 180 18.28 -1.82 0.89
CA HIS A 180 17.00 -1.60 1.56
C HIS A 180 16.12 -0.53 0.92
N THR A 181 16.67 0.58 0.42
CA THR A 181 15.85 1.64 -0.19
C THR A 181 15.23 1.17 -1.50
N LEU A 182 13.90 1.34 -1.65
CA LEU A 182 13.19 1.09 -2.90
C LEU A 182 13.01 2.38 -3.69
N ILE A 183 13.63 2.46 -4.87
CA ILE A 183 13.39 3.52 -5.85
C ILE A 183 12.20 3.09 -6.70
N GLN A 184 11.07 3.78 -6.55
CA GLN A 184 9.81 3.42 -7.20
C GLN A 184 9.38 4.50 -8.19
N GLY A 185 8.88 4.12 -9.36
CA GLY A 185 8.44 5.06 -10.40
C GLY A 185 7.70 4.34 -11.53
N GLN A 186 7.16 5.08 -12.51
CA GLN A 186 6.62 4.50 -13.75
C GLN A 186 6.33 5.55 -14.83
N PRO A 187 6.16 5.16 -16.12
CA PRO A 187 6.60 3.88 -16.70
C PRO A 187 8.11 3.89 -16.97
N MET A 188 8.80 2.78 -16.73
CA MET A 188 10.21 2.62 -17.10
C MET A 188 10.36 2.07 -18.54
N ALA A 189 11.41 2.48 -19.24
CA ALA A 189 11.88 1.80 -20.44
C ALA A 189 13.40 1.73 -20.50
N ARG A 190 13.90 0.70 -21.19
CA ARG A 190 15.30 0.53 -21.60
C ARG A 190 15.31 -0.38 -22.82
N CYS A 191 15.09 0.21 -23.99
CA CYS A 191 14.69 -0.54 -25.19
C CYS A 191 15.81 -1.41 -25.80
N THR A 192 17.06 -1.24 -25.38
CA THR A 192 18.20 -2.06 -25.82
C THR A 192 19.13 -2.36 -24.65
N ALA A 193 19.84 -3.49 -24.70
CA ALA A 193 20.84 -3.84 -23.70
C ALA A 193 21.95 -2.79 -23.67
N GLY A 194 22.30 -2.30 -22.48
CA GLY A 194 23.25 -1.21 -22.29
C GLY A 194 22.72 0.17 -22.70
N GLY A 195 21.51 0.26 -23.27
CA GLY A 195 20.90 1.50 -23.72
C GLY A 195 20.44 2.40 -22.59
N THR A 196 19.94 3.57 -22.97
CA THR A 196 19.36 4.58 -22.07
C THR A 196 18.19 4.00 -21.28
N ALA A 197 18.27 4.09 -19.95
CA ALA A 197 17.13 3.84 -19.08
C ALA A 197 16.34 5.14 -18.89
N THR A 198 15.03 5.08 -19.01
CA THR A 198 14.13 6.23 -18.89
C THR A 198 12.97 5.92 -17.95
N ILE A 199 12.45 6.95 -17.31
CA ILE A 199 11.25 6.90 -16.48
C ILE A 199 10.59 8.28 -16.41
N MET A 200 9.28 8.35 -16.20
CA MET A 200 8.59 9.65 -16.11
C MET A 200 8.83 10.34 -14.76
N TRP A 201 8.86 9.59 -13.67
CA TRP A 201 9.03 10.13 -12.33
C TRP A 201 9.49 9.03 -11.37
N SER A 202 9.94 9.40 -10.17
CA SER A 202 10.34 8.46 -9.12
C SER A 202 10.20 9.02 -7.71
N GLN A 203 10.16 8.14 -6.72
CA GLN A 203 10.19 8.40 -5.28
C GLN A 203 10.99 7.32 -4.54
N GLN A 204 11.37 7.58 -3.28
CA GLN A 204 12.16 6.69 -2.41
C GLN A 204 11.60 6.60 -0.99
N ASN A 205 10.29 6.74 -0.86
CA ASN A 205 9.57 6.80 0.42
C ASN A 205 9.36 5.41 1.06
N GLU A 206 9.84 4.34 0.43
CA GLU A 206 9.61 2.98 0.90
C GLU A 206 10.90 2.18 1.01
N ASP A 207 10.88 1.24 1.94
CA ASP A 207 11.98 0.35 2.27
C ASP A 207 11.56 -1.09 2.01
N LEU A 208 12.48 -1.94 1.56
CA LEU A 208 12.25 -3.37 1.32
C LEU A 208 11.72 -4.09 2.57
N LEU A 209 12.09 -3.61 3.76
CA LEU A 209 11.67 -4.09 5.07
C LEU A 209 10.51 -3.28 5.67
N GLY A 210 10.08 -2.21 4.98
CA GLY A 210 9.02 -1.29 5.39
C GLY A 210 7.61 -1.89 5.28
N THR A 211 6.58 -1.04 5.29
CA THR A 211 5.17 -1.51 5.30
C THR A 211 4.58 -1.67 3.90
N GLY A 212 5.24 -1.15 2.86
CA GLY A 212 4.81 -1.23 1.47
C GLY A 212 3.55 -0.44 1.14
N ASN A 213 3.13 0.50 1.99
CA ASN A 213 1.90 1.27 1.76
C ASN A 213 2.08 2.46 0.81
N SER A 214 3.31 2.73 0.36
CA SER A 214 3.63 3.76 -0.62
C SER A 214 4.42 3.21 -1.81
N GLY A 215 4.15 3.74 -2.99
CA GLY A 215 4.88 3.39 -4.21
C GLY A 215 4.56 4.28 -5.37
N ALA A 216 4.64 3.68 -6.55
CA ALA A 216 4.47 4.38 -7.81
C ALA A 216 3.49 3.69 -8.76
N HIS A 217 2.68 2.73 -8.29
CA HIS A 217 1.60 2.20 -9.11
C HIS A 217 0.54 3.29 -9.30
N GLY A 218 0.54 3.89 -10.49
CA GLY A 218 0.09 5.26 -10.74
C GLY A 218 -1.35 5.59 -10.39
N GLY A 219 -2.27 4.63 -10.49
CA GLY A 219 -3.66 4.84 -10.09
C GLY A 219 -3.85 4.99 -8.58
N SER A 220 -3.08 4.27 -7.75
CA SER A 220 -3.29 4.19 -6.30
C SER A 220 -2.18 4.82 -5.45
N MET A 221 -0.99 5.01 -6.03
CA MET A 221 0.27 5.28 -5.33
C MET A 221 0.67 4.20 -4.31
N LEU A 222 0.14 2.99 -4.46
CA LEU A 222 0.58 1.82 -3.69
C LEU A 222 1.92 1.29 -4.22
N SER A 223 2.57 0.43 -3.42
CA SER A 223 3.87 -0.15 -3.76
C SER A 223 3.93 -0.74 -5.17
N SER A 224 5.00 -0.45 -5.89
CA SER A 224 5.29 -1.02 -7.21
C SER A 224 5.73 -2.48 -7.14
N ILE A 225 6.15 -2.99 -5.96
CA ILE A 225 6.50 -4.40 -5.76
C ILE A 225 5.50 -5.16 -4.86
N GLY A 226 4.84 -4.47 -3.94
CA GLY A 226 3.86 -5.09 -3.05
C GLY A 226 2.71 -5.69 -3.84
N GLY A 227 2.41 -6.96 -3.60
CA GLY A 227 1.32 -7.69 -4.25
C GLY A 227 1.54 -8.09 -5.70
N THR A 228 2.73 -7.84 -6.26
CA THR A 228 3.16 -8.41 -7.55
C THR A 228 3.35 -9.91 -7.41
N ILE A 229 2.71 -10.71 -8.26
CA ILE A 229 2.97 -12.16 -8.33
C ILE A 229 4.41 -12.38 -8.76
N ARG A 230 5.17 -13.16 -7.96
CA ARG A 230 6.61 -13.42 -8.12
C ARG A 230 6.85 -14.72 -8.89
N LEU A 231 8.04 -14.82 -9.50
CA LEU A 231 8.50 -16.07 -10.12
C LEU A 231 8.43 -17.23 -9.11
N GLY A 232 7.90 -18.37 -9.55
CA GLY A 232 7.72 -19.59 -8.75
C GLY A 232 6.44 -19.63 -7.93
N GLU A 233 5.62 -18.58 -7.89
CA GLU A 233 4.38 -18.59 -7.09
C GLU A 233 3.19 -19.18 -7.86
N LEU A 234 3.06 -18.91 -9.16
CA LEU A 234 1.93 -19.32 -10.00
C LEU A 234 2.29 -20.46 -10.97
N VAL A 235 2.94 -21.49 -10.42
CA VAL A 235 3.36 -22.72 -11.12
C VAL A 235 2.87 -23.97 -10.36
N PRO A 236 2.92 -25.18 -10.93
CA PRO A 236 2.55 -26.40 -10.20
C PRO A 236 3.32 -26.55 -8.88
N GLY A 237 2.60 -26.66 -7.77
CA GLY A 237 3.18 -26.73 -6.42
C GLY A 237 3.60 -25.37 -5.81
N GLY A 238 3.49 -24.28 -6.58
CA GLY A 238 3.67 -22.92 -6.11
C GLY A 238 2.53 -22.45 -5.21
N ALA A 239 2.76 -21.35 -4.49
CA ALA A 239 1.75 -20.70 -3.68
C ALA A 239 2.04 -19.20 -3.59
N ILE A 240 0.99 -18.39 -3.69
CA ILE A 240 1.04 -16.95 -3.43
C ILE A 240 0.72 -16.72 -1.95
N ARG A 241 1.62 -16.06 -1.22
CA ARG A 241 1.53 -15.89 0.24
C ARG A 241 1.30 -14.46 0.70
N HIS A 242 0.78 -13.63 -0.20
CA HIS A 242 0.55 -12.22 0.01
C HIS A 242 -0.73 -11.78 -0.70
N ALA A 243 -1.23 -10.61 -0.35
CA ALA A 243 -2.34 -9.99 -1.07
C ALA A 243 -1.91 -9.64 -2.50
N LEU A 244 -2.82 -9.75 -3.45
CA LEU A 244 -2.57 -9.49 -4.86
C LEU A 244 -2.71 -7.99 -5.22
N LYS A 245 -2.07 -7.56 -6.30
CA LYS A 245 -2.45 -6.33 -7.02
C LYS A 245 -3.47 -6.63 -8.10
N VAL A 246 -4.53 -5.83 -8.14
CA VAL A 246 -5.69 -6.02 -9.02
C VAL A 246 -5.99 -4.74 -9.79
N ASN A 247 -6.17 -4.84 -11.09
CA ASN A 247 -6.76 -3.76 -11.90
C ASN A 247 -8.11 -4.20 -12.43
N LEU A 248 -9.07 -3.27 -12.40
CA LEU A 248 -10.41 -3.44 -12.94
C LEU A 248 -10.69 -2.29 -13.92
N ASN A 249 -11.75 -2.43 -14.71
CA ASN A 249 -12.21 -1.33 -15.54
C ASN A 249 -12.91 -0.28 -14.67
N GLY A 250 -12.34 0.91 -14.54
CA GLY A 250 -12.93 2.01 -13.77
C GLY A 250 -14.33 2.39 -14.27
N GLY A 251 -14.56 2.28 -15.59
CA GLY A 251 -15.86 2.52 -16.21
C GLY A 251 -16.95 1.53 -15.80
N ASP A 252 -16.59 0.36 -15.29
CA ASP A 252 -17.53 -0.67 -14.89
C ASP A 252 -17.63 -0.80 -13.36
N ASP A 253 -16.49 -0.67 -12.66
CA ASP A 253 -16.34 -1.21 -11.31
C ASP A 253 -16.00 -0.15 -10.25
N TYR A 254 -15.15 0.84 -10.56
CA TYR A 254 -14.72 1.82 -9.56
C TYR A 254 -15.73 2.94 -9.34
N TYR A 255 -16.07 3.17 -8.08
CA TYR A 255 -16.95 4.24 -7.65
C TYR A 255 -16.17 5.53 -7.37
N TYR A 256 -16.52 6.65 -8.01
CA TYR A 256 -15.85 7.94 -7.77
C TYR A 256 -16.32 8.63 -6.48
N GLY A 257 -17.61 8.98 -6.43
CA GLY A 257 -18.27 9.59 -5.27
C GLY A 257 -17.56 10.79 -4.62
N ASN A 258 -17.89 11.02 -3.36
CA ASN A 258 -17.34 12.14 -2.57
C ASN A 258 -15.92 11.88 -2.05
N THR A 259 -15.36 10.68 -2.24
CA THR A 259 -14.00 10.33 -1.79
C THR A 259 -12.97 10.42 -2.90
N GLY A 260 -13.34 10.96 -4.07
CA GLY A 260 -12.41 11.13 -5.20
C GLY A 260 -11.96 9.83 -5.85
N GLY A 261 -12.70 8.73 -5.66
CA GLY A 261 -12.42 7.44 -6.30
C GLY A 261 -11.50 6.48 -5.53
N PHE A 262 -11.02 6.86 -4.35
CA PHE A 262 -10.09 6.02 -3.57
C PHE A 262 -10.51 5.84 -2.11
N ARG A 263 -9.90 4.84 -1.47
CA ARG A 263 -9.94 4.56 -0.04
C ARG A 263 -8.58 3.99 0.41
N TRP A 264 -8.30 4.08 1.71
CA TRP A 264 -7.07 3.51 2.27
C TRP A 264 -6.94 2.01 1.91
N PRO A 265 -5.74 1.52 1.53
CA PRO A 265 -4.44 2.19 1.65
C PRO A 265 -4.04 3.10 0.49
N ALA A 266 -4.80 3.13 -0.60
CA ALA A 266 -4.50 4.08 -1.68
C ALA A 266 -4.61 5.52 -1.19
N THR A 267 -3.69 6.37 -1.66
CA THR A 267 -3.68 7.80 -1.33
C THR A 267 -4.25 8.66 -2.45
N THR A 268 -4.51 8.06 -3.61
CA THR A 268 -5.10 8.71 -4.78
C THR A 268 -5.91 7.70 -5.61
N ALA A 269 -6.61 8.24 -6.61
CA ALA A 269 -7.14 7.50 -7.75
C ALA A 269 -6.43 7.98 -9.04
N ASP A 270 -6.73 7.33 -10.16
CA ASP A 270 -6.32 7.77 -11.49
C ASP A 270 -6.64 9.25 -11.74
N SER A 271 -5.74 9.93 -12.46
CA SER A 271 -5.95 11.35 -12.83
C SER A 271 -7.26 11.59 -13.60
N GLY A 272 -7.73 10.59 -14.35
CA GLY A 272 -8.99 10.59 -15.09
C GLY A 272 -10.22 10.13 -14.28
N ALA A 273 -10.08 9.75 -13.00
CA ALA A 273 -11.12 9.07 -12.24
C ALA A 273 -12.47 9.81 -12.23
N SER A 274 -12.49 11.14 -12.10
CA SER A 274 -13.72 11.94 -12.14
C SER A 274 -14.53 11.75 -13.44
N GLY A 275 -13.83 11.53 -14.56
CA GLY A 275 -14.38 11.30 -15.89
C GLY A 275 -14.54 9.83 -16.28
N ALA A 276 -13.82 8.91 -15.64
CA ALA A 276 -13.74 7.51 -16.04
C ALA A 276 -14.46 6.56 -15.08
N TYR A 277 -14.47 6.84 -13.78
CA TYR A 277 -15.00 5.92 -12.78
C TYR A 277 -16.53 6.00 -12.72
N ARG A 278 -17.21 4.89 -13.04
CA ARG A 278 -18.68 4.82 -13.15
C ARG A 278 -19.29 3.62 -12.43
N GLY A 279 -18.49 2.91 -11.64
CA GLY A 279 -18.94 1.81 -10.80
C GLY A 279 -20.03 2.22 -9.82
N SER A 280 -20.88 1.26 -9.45
CA SER A 280 -22.08 1.48 -8.65
C SER A 280 -21.94 1.07 -7.18
N VAL A 281 -20.85 0.40 -6.81
CA VAL A 281 -20.60 -0.11 -5.46
C VAL A 281 -19.75 0.88 -4.69
N PRO A 282 -20.29 1.64 -3.70
CA PRO A 282 -19.50 2.66 -3.01
C PRO A 282 -18.30 2.11 -2.26
N ALA A 283 -18.32 0.84 -1.84
CA ALA A 283 -17.18 0.22 -1.18
C ALA A 283 -16.00 -0.02 -2.13
N LEU A 284 -16.26 -0.23 -3.44
CA LEU A 284 -15.28 -0.59 -4.46
C LEU A 284 -14.72 0.67 -5.15
N ARG A 285 -13.53 1.03 -4.69
CA ARG A 285 -12.73 2.19 -5.07
C ARG A 285 -11.28 1.77 -5.28
N MET A 286 -10.43 2.66 -5.79
CA MET A 286 -8.99 2.46 -5.71
C MET A 286 -8.55 2.20 -4.26
N GLY A 287 -7.67 1.21 -4.03
CA GLY A 287 -7.22 0.78 -2.71
C GLY A 287 -8.19 -0.15 -1.95
N SER A 288 -9.24 -0.65 -2.58
CA SER A 288 -10.14 -1.59 -1.91
C SER A 288 -9.50 -2.97 -1.77
N LEU A 289 -9.55 -3.54 -0.56
CA LEU A 289 -9.21 -4.94 -0.33
C LEU A 289 -10.37 -5.83 -0.79
N LEU A 290 -10.17 -6.52 -1.91
CA LEU A 290 -11.03 -7.57 -2.43
C LEU A 290 -10.62 -8.92 -1.86
N ALA A 291 -11.58 -9.73 -1.41
CA ALA A 291 -11.31 -11.08 -0.95
C ALA A 291 -12.48 -12.01 -1.24
N LEU A 292 -12.20 -13.31 -1.37
CA LEU A 292 -13.25 -14.32 -1.37
C LEU A 292 -13.77 -14.49 0.07
N PRO A 293 -15.09 -14.35 0.32
CA PRO A 293 -15.64 -14.60 1.64
C PRO A 293 -15.30 -16.00 2.16
N PRO A 294 -15.06 -16.18 3.48
CA PRO A 294 -14.69 -17.47 4.05
C PRO A 294 -15.79 -18.53 3.93
N SER A 295 -17.03 -18.12 3.64
CA SER A 295 -18.15 -19.02 3.35
C SER A 295 -18.06 -19.72 1.99
N ILE A 296 -17.16 -19.27 1.11
CA ILE A 296 -16.91 -19.92 -0.19
C ILE A 296 -15.91 -21.05 0.02
N ASP A 297 -16.30 -22.27 -0.32
CA ASP A 297 -15.35 -23.37 -0.45
C ASP A 297 -14.69 -23.31 -1.84
N VAL A 298 -13.41 -22.95 -1.87
CA VAL A 298 -12.61 -22.85 -3.10
C VAL A 298 -12.62 -24.16 -3.89
N ASN A 299 -12.64 -25.31 -3.22
CA ASN A 299 -12.67 -26.62 -3.88
C ASN A 299 -14.03 -26.90 -4.54
N ALA A 300 -15.09 -26.25 -4.08
CA ALA A 300 -16.45 -26.39 -4.61
C ALA A 300 -16.82 -25.28 -5.62
N MET A 301 -15.92 -24.34 -5.93
CA MET A 301 -16.17 -23.25 -6.89
C MET A 301 -16.28 -23.74 -8.35
N GLY A 302 -15.92 -24.99 -8.63
CA GLY A 302 -15.90 -25.53 -9.99
C GLY A 302 -14.77 -24.95 -10.85
N LEU A 303 -13.63 -24.65 -10.23
CA LEU A 303 -12.43 -24.19 -10.92
C LEU A 303 -11.83 -25.33 -11.77
N GLU A 304 -11.60 -25.05 -13.05
CA GLU A 304 -11.17 -26.01 -14.07
C GLU A 304 -9.65 -26.15 -14.14
N THR A 305 -8.90 -25.16 -13.66
CA THR A 305 -7.43 -25.12 -13.70
C THR A 305 -6.82 -25.09 -12.30
N ASP A 306 -5.69 -25.77 -12.11
CA ASP A 306 -4.98 -25.76 -10.82
C ASP A 306 -4.33 -24.41 -10.53
N ALA A 307 -3.89 -23.68 -11.57
CA ALA A 307 -3.47 -22.30 -11.46
C ALA A 307 -4.54 -21.40 -10.81
N ALA A 308 -5.82 -21.59 -11.17
CA ALA A 308 -6.89 -20.76 -10.62
C ALA A 308 -7.15 -21.07 -9.15
N LYS A 309 -6.89 -22.32 -8.72
CA LYS A 309 -6.98 -22.67 -7.29
C LYS A 309 -5.92 -21.92 -6.49
N ILE A 310 -4.71 -21.76 -7.00
CA ILE A 310 -3.65 -20.94 -6.35
C ILE A 310 -4.15 -19.50 -6.17
N VAL A 311 -4.68 -18.89 -7.23
CA VAL A 311 -5.23 -17.52 -7.19
C VAL A 311 -6.42 -17.41 -6.23
N ALA A 312 -7.35 -18.35 -6.26
CA ALA A 312 -8.51 -18.37 -5.37
C ALA A 312 -8.10 -18.51 -3.89
N HIS A 313 -7.14 -19.37 -3.58
CA HIS A 313 -6.59 -19.47 -2.23
C HIS A 313 -5.91 -18.16 -1.80
N ALA A 314 -5.14 -17.52 -2.69
CA ALA A 314 -4.54 -16.21 -2.38
C ALA A 314 -5.61 -15.15 -2.06
N PHE A 315 -6.67 -15.05 -2.87
CA PHE A 315 -7.78 -14.13 -2.59
C PHE A 315 -8.57 -14.47 -1.31
N GLN A 316 -8.63 -15.74 -0.93
CA GLN A 316 -9.33 -16.15 0.29
C GLN A 316 -8.48 -15.93 1.55
N ASP A 317 -7.18 -16.19 1.46
CA ASP A 317 -6.27 -16.12 2.60
C ASP A 317 -5.73 -14.70 2.83
N TYR A 318 -5.47 -13.93 1.78
CA TYR A 318 -4.84 -12.60 1.86
C TYR A 318 -5.63 -11.49 1.14
N GLY A 319 -6.42 -11.85 0.12
CA GLY A 319 -7.16 -10.89 -0.70
C GLY A 319 -6.30 -10.24 -1.78
N GLY A 320 -6.75 -9.09 -2.30
CA GLY A 320 -6.00 -8.26 -3.24
C GLY A 320 -6.49 -6.82 -3.27
N TYR A 321 -5.56 -5.88 -3.41
CA TYR A 321 -5.88 -4.45 -3.47
C TYR A 321 -6.08 -4.02 -4.92
N THR A 322 -7.10 -3.20 -5.15
CA THR A 322 -7.28 -2.51 -6.42
C THR A 322 -6.25 -1.37 -6.54
N VAL A 323 -5.43 -1.39 -7.59
CA VAL A 323 -4.25 -0.49 -7.69
C VAL A 323 -4.21 0.41 -8.93
N ASP A 324 -4.93 0.06 -9.99
CA ASP A 324 -4.98 0.85 -11.22
C ASP A 324 -6.29 0.64 -12.01
N ASP A 325 -6.64 1.62 -12.85
CA ASP A 325 -7.67 1.47 -13.87
C ASP A 325 -7.11 0.74 -15.08
N ALA A 326 -7.74 -0.38 -15.45
CA ALA A 326 -7.39 -1.07 -16.69
C ALA A 326 -7.64 -0.17 -17.91
N ALA A 327 -8.65 0.70 -17.89
CA ALA A 327 -9.15 1.57 -18.96
C ALA A 327 -9.88 0.85 -20.12
N TRP A 328 -10.12 -0.45 -19.98
CA TRP A 328 -10.88 -1.31 -20.91
C TRP A 328 -11.40 -2.53 -20.15
N SER A 329 -12.37 -3.23 -20.72
CA SER A 329 -13.16 -4.26 -20.03
C SER A 329 -12.37 -5.58 -19.88
N VAL A 330 -11.47 -5.62 -18.88
CA VAL A 330 -10.63 -6.75 -18.46
C VAL A 330 -10.52 -6.83 -16.93
N TYR A 331 -10.10 -7.99 -16.42
CA TYR A 331 -9.43 -8.11 -15.12
C TYR A 331 -7.93 -8.09 -15.36
N ALA A 332 -7.15 -7.50 -14.45
CA ALA A 332 -5.70 -7.73 -14.44
C ALA A 332 -5.16 -8.06 -13.05
N LEU A 333 -4.17 -8.94 -13.03
CA LEU A 333 -3.30 -9.16 -11.87
C LEU A 333 -1.90 -8.67 -12.22
N SER A 334 -1.20 -8.05 -11.26
CA SER A 334 0.15 -7.59 -11.54
C SER A 334 1.19 -8.71 -11.42
N THR A 335 2.11 -8.78 -12.38
CA THR A 335 3.09 -9.86 -12.50
C THR A 335 4.52 -9.35 -12.63
N GLU A 336 5.47 -10.12 -12.11
CA GLU A 336 6.89 -9.77 -12.16
C GLU A 336 7.46 -9.83 -13.59
N TYR A 337 8.17 -8.76 -13.97
CA TYR A 337 9.25 -8.77 -14.95
C TYR A 337 10.55 -8.26 -14.32
N SER A 338 11.54 -9.14 -14.21
CA SER A 338 12.84 -8.86 -13.61
C SER A 338 13.99 -9.39 -14.45
N PRO A 339 15.26 -9.08 -14.10
CA PRO A 339 16.42 -9.71 -14.72
C PRO A 339 16.43 -11.25 -14.65
N SER A 340 15.66 -11.84 -13.72
CA SER A 340 15.53 -13.29 -13.56
C SER A 340 14.50 -13.91 -14.51
N GLY A 341 13.57 -13.12 -15.08
CA GLY A 341 12.54 -13.61 -15.98
C GLY A 341 11.21 -12.87 -15.87
N LYS A 342 10.17 -13.47 -16.45
CA LYS A 342 8.79 -12.99 -16.43
C LYS A 342 7.84 -14.06 -15.95
N VAL A 343 6.95 -13.73 -15.02
CA VAL A 343 5.90 -14.65 -14.55
C VAL A 343 4.99 -15.07 -15.71
N ASP A 344 4.66 -14.18 -16.64
CA ASP A 344 3.84 -14.53 -17.82
C ASP A 344 4.47 -15.65 -18.68
N THR A 345 5.80 -15.61 -18.83
CA THR A 345 6.55 -16.64 -19.57
C THR A 345 6.66 -17.94 -18.78
N GLU A 346 6.95 -17.84 -17.49
CA GLU A 346 7.01 -18.99 -16.58
C GLU A 346 5.66 -19.72 -16.51
N PHE A 347 4.57 -18.96 -16.33
CA PHE A 347 3.20 -19.46 -16.31
C PHE A 347 2.87 -20.24 -17.57
N GLN A 348 3.14 -19.64 -18.74
CA GLN A 348 2.84 -20.31 -20.01
C GLN A 348 3.67 -21.58 -20.18
N SER A 349 4.94 -21.57 -19.77
CA SER A 349 5.79 -22.76 -19.80
C SER A 349 5.30 -23.85 -18.84
N ALA A 350 4.80 -23.47 -17.66
CA ALA A 350 4.41 -24.40 -16.61
C ALA A 350 3.04 -25.04 -16.88
N TRP A 351 2.11 -24.29 -17.45
CA TRP A 351 0.71 -24.72 -17.62
C TRP A 351 0.32 -25.04 -19.06
N GLY A 352 1.12 -24.62 -20.05
CA GLY A 352 0.86 -24.88 -21.47
C GLY A 352 -0.21 -23.98 -22.09
N PHE A 353 -0.66 -22.92 -21.40
CA PHE A 353 -1.58 -21.91 -21.92
C PHE A 353 -1.19 -20.51 -21.42
N PRO A 354 -1.50 -19.43 -22.16
CA PRO A 354 -1.11 -18.08 -21.77
C PRO A 354 -1.91 -17.57 -20.57
N ILE A 355 -1.26 -16.78 -19.71
CA ILE A 355 -1.92 -16.11 -18.57
C ILE A 355 -2.94 -15.05 -19.03
N SER A 356 -2.72 -14.46 -20.21
CA SER A 356 -3.55 -13.41 -20.81
C SER A 356 -4.25 -13.90 -22.09
N PRO A 357 -5.21 -14.85 -22.02
CA PRO A 357 -5.87 -15.38 -23.22
C PRO A 357 -6.82 -14.35 -23.83
N ALA A 358 -6.74 -14.18 -25.16
CA ALA A 358 -7.70 -13.38 -25.92
C ALA A 358 -9.12 -13.97 -25.87
N SER A 359 -9.25 -15.30 -25.84
CA SER A 359 -10.54 -15.95 -25.67
C SER A 359 -10.99 -15.87 -24.21
N ARG A 360 -12.26 -15.50 -24.02
CA ARG A 360 -12.94 -15.57 -22.71
C ARG A 360 -13.54 -16.94 -22.42
N ASP A 361 -13.50 -17.86 -23.37
CA ASP A 361 -14.09 -19.19 -23.25
C ASP A 361 -13.02 -20.28 -23.25
N VAL A 362 -12.03 -20.10 -22.39
CA VAL A 362 -11.02 -21.11 -22.03
C VAL A 362 -11.09 -21.37 -20.54
N PRO A 363 -10.71 -22.57 -20.05
CA PRO A 363 -10.81 -22.94 -18.63
C PRO A 363 -10.30 -21.86 -17.68
N TRP A 364 -9.09 -21.34 -17.93
CA TRP A 364 -8.48 -20.25 -17.16
C TRP A 364 -9.32 -18.98 -17.09
N ALA A 365 -9.87 -18.53 -18.23
CA ALA A 365 -10.69 -17.32 -18.28
C ALA A 365 -12.03 -17.50 -17.53
N ARG A 366 -12.67 -18.67 -17.68
CA ARG A 366 -13.92 -18.99 -16.96
C ARG A 366 -13.68 -19.08 -15.45
N ASP A 367 -12.52 -19.57 -15.05
CA ASP A 367 -12.14 -19.59 -13.64
C ASP A 367 -11.94 -18.18 -13.08
N MET A 368 -11.31 -17.28 -13.83
CA MET A 368 -11.19 -15.88 -13.42
C MET A 368 -12.56 -15.20 -13.30
N ASP A 369 -13.49 -15.47 -14.21
CA ASP A 369 -14.88 -15.01 -14.07
C ASP A 369 -15.54 -15.49 -12.76
N ARG A 370 -15.33 -16.76 -12.39
CA ARG A 370 -15.86 -17.32 -11.13
C ARG A 370 -15.23 -16.67 -9.91
N ILE A 371 -13.91 -16.46 -9.92
CA ILE A 371 -13.19 -15.85 -8.80
C ILE A 371 -13.57 -14.38 -8.66
N PHE A 372 -13.38 -13.57 -9.71
CA PHE A 372 -13.65 -12.13 -9.66
C PHE A 372 -15.14 -11.83 -9.43
N GLY A 373 -16.04 -12.60 -10.02
CA GLY A 373 -17.48 -12.47 -9.78
C GLY A 373 -17.92 -12.79 -8.35
N ALA A 374 -17.08 -13.49 -7.58
CA ALA A 374 -17.34 -13.87 -6.20
C ALA A 374 -16.61 -12.99 -5.16
N LEU A 375 -15.76 -12.05 -5.60
CA LEU A 375 -15.02 -11.16 -4.70
C LEU A 375 -15.96 -10.18 -3.99
N GLY A 376 -15.77 -10.05 -2.69
CA GLY A 376 -16.34 -8.99 -1.86
C GLY A 376 -15.28 -7.98 -1.44
N VAL A 377 -15.69 -6.74 -1.19
CA VAL A 377 -14.84 -5.73 -0.54
C VAL A 377 -14.88 -5.98 0.97
N VAL A 378 -13.71 -6.06 1.61
CA VAL A 378 -13.59 -6.08 3.07
C VAL A 378 -13.81 -4.66 3.59
N ASP A 379 -15.05 -4.31 3.90
CA ASP A 379 -15.48 -2.93 4.05
C ASP A 379 -15.07 -2.31 5.40
N ASN A 380 -14.86 -3.13 6.43
CA ASN A 380 -14.32 -2.70 7.73
C ASN A 380 -12.78 -2.55 7.72
N TRP A 381 -12.14 -2.59 6.56
CA TRP A 381 -10.69 -2.38 6.42
C TRP A 381 -10.36 -0.91 6.09
N ASN A 382 -9.59 -0.29 6.98
CA ASN A 382 -9.12 1.09 6.90
C ASN A 382 -7.87 1.27 7.81
N TYR A 383 -7.27 2.47 7.79
CA TYR A 383 -6.06 2.74 8.58
C TYR A 383 -6.21 2.44 10.08
N ALA A 384 -7.36 2.78 10.69
CA ALA A 384 -7.57 2.55 12.12
C ALA A 384 -7.66 1.05 12.44
N THR A 385 -8.34 0.26 11.60
CA THR A 385 -8.38 -1.20 11.80
C THR A 385 -7.03 -1.86 11.48
N TRP A 386 -6.25 -1.31 10.55
CA TRP A 386 -4.87 -1.73 10.34
C TRP A 386 -3.97 -1.45 11.54
N GLN A 387 -4.06 -0.28 12.18
CA GLN A 387 -3.28 0.01 13.39
C GLN A 387 -3.57 -0.99 14.51
N VAL A 388 -4.84 -1.36 14.70
CA VAL A 388 -5.24 -2.40 15.67
C VAL A 388 -4.68 -3.77 15.28
N THR A 389 -4.77 -4.13 14.00
CA THR A 389 -4.22 -5.39 13.48
C THR A 389 -2.70 -5.44 13.64
N SER A 390 -1.96 -4.42 13.22
CA SER A 390 -0.51 -4.29 13.37
C SER A 390 -0.07 -4.44 14.84
N ALA A 391 -0.70 -3.68 15.74
CA ALA A 391 -0.41 -3.74 17.18
C ALA A 391 -0.72 -5.11 17.82
N SER A 392 -1.56 -5.94 17.19
CA SER A 392 -1.90 -7.28 17.67
C SER A 392 -0.77 -8.31 17.48
N ASN A 393 0.25 -7.97 16.69
CA ASN A 393 1.43 -8.79 16.44
C ASN A 393 1.11 -10.26 16.08
N GLY A 394 0.23 -10.46 15.09
CA GLY A 394 -0.16 -11.80 14.62
C GLY A 394 -1.47 -12.33 15.18
N ALA A 395 -2.10 -11.68 16.15
CA ALA A 395 -3.36 -12.16 16.73
C ALA A 395 -4.61 -11.81 15.90
N LEU A 396 -4.54 -10.78 15.05
CA LEU A 396 -5.66 -10.32 14.21
C LEU A 396 -5.26 -10.27 12.73
N GLY A 397 -6.22 -10.48 11.84
CA GLY A 397 -6.05 -10.35 10.38
C GLY A 397 -6.61 -9.03 9.83
N ALA A 398 -6.52 -8.86 8.51
CA ALA A 398 -7.19 -7.78 7.78
C ALA A 398 -8.72 -7.92 7.94
N GLY A 399 -9.38 -6.84 8.35
CA GLY A 399 -10.79 -6.89 8.75
C GLY A 399 -11.03 -7.39 10.19
N LEU A 400 -9.98 -7.52 11.00
CA LEU A 400 -9.99 -7.97 12.40
C LEU A 400 -10.38 -9.45 12.59
N GLY A 401 -10.26 -9.94 13.82
CA GLY A 401 -10.50 -11.33 14.18
C GLY A 401 -9.32 -12.25 13.83
N VAL A 402 -9.40 -13.50 14.28
CA VAL A 402 -8.30 -14.48 14.12
C VAL A 402 -7.93 -14.62 12.63
N PRO A 403 -6.64 -14.49 12.25
CA PRO A 403 -6.17 -14.68 10.89
C PRO A 403 -6.54 -16.05 10.33
N ARG A 404 -6.93 -16.11 9.05
CA ARG A 404 -7.26 -17.35 8.35
C ARG A 404 -6.06 -18.29 8.21
N VAL A 405 -4.89 -17.71 7.97
CA VAL A 405 -3.59 -18.37 7.99
C VAL A 405 -2.66 -17.56 8.89
N PRO A 406 -1.54 -18.12 9.39
CA PRO A 406 -0.57 -17.34 10.14
C PRO A 406 -0.05 -16.14 9.32
N TRP A 407 0.26 -15.04 10.00
CA TRP A 407 1.01 -13.94 9.38
C TRP A 407 2.33 -14.43 8.77
N ALA A 408 2.85 -13.67 7.82
CA ALA A 408 4.21 -13.88 7.30
C ALA A 408 5.22 -14.01 8.46
N PRO A 409 6.24 -14.90 8.33
CA PRO A 409 7.35 -14.91 9.27
C PRO A 409 8.15 -13.60 9.23
N ASP A 410 8.91 -13.33 10.29
CA ASP A 410 9.91 -12.27 10.25
C ASP A 410 11.01 -12.59 9.22
N PHE A 411 11.74 -11.56 8.81
CA PHE A 411 12.94 -11.74 8.00
C PHE A 411 14.01 -12.48 8.83
N GLY A 412 14.73 -13.41 8.21
CA GLY A 412 15.83 -14.07 8.91
C GLY A 412 17.04 -13.15 9.04
N GLY A 413 17.68 -13.16 10.21
CA GLY A 413 19.00 -12.55 10.39
C GLY A 413 19.04 -11.02 10.48
N ILE A 414 17.89 -10.35 10.53
CA ILE A 414 17.81 -8.93 10.90
C ILE A 414 17.13 -8.88 12.26
N VAL A 415 17.87 -8.48 13.28
CA VAL A 415 17.35 -8.27 14.63
C VAL A 415 16.12 -7.37 14.50
N GLN A 416 14.97 -7.79 15.03
CA GLN A 416 13.82 -6.90 15.18
C GLN A 416 14.33 -5.59 15.80
N ASP A 417 14.02 -4.45 15.19
CA ASP A 417 14.43 -3.19 15.80
C ASP A 417 13.81 -3.07 17.20
N THR A 418 14.69 -3.14 18.20
CA THR A 418 14.33 -3.08 19.61
C THR A 418 15.07 -1.95 20.31
N LEU A 419 15.95 -1.24 19.60
CA LEU A 419 16.69 -0.11 20.13
C LEU A 419 15.93 1.15 19.75
N PRO A 420 15.31 1.87 20.70
CA PRO A 420 14.66 3.12 20.39
C PRO A 420 15.71 4.18 19.97
N PRO A 421 15.33 5.15 19.11
CA PRO A 421 16.22 6.24 18.75
C PRO A 421 16.56 7.10 19.98
N ALA A 422 17.81 7.57 20.05
CA ALA A 422 18.27 8.49 21.08
C ALA A 422 18.38 9.91 20.51
N SER A 423 17.75 10.89 21.16
CA SER A 423 17.84 12.31 20.78
C SER A 423 18.68 13.11 21.78
N THR A 424 19.38 14.12 21.27
CA THR A 424 20.20 15.07 22.02
C THR A 424 19.90 16.49 21.54
N ALA A 425 20.10 17.47 22.42
CA ALA A 425 19.95 18.89 22.10
C ALA A 425 21.21 19.67 22.48
N ALA A 426 21.71 20.48 21.56
CA ALA A 426 22.78 21.43 21.80
C ALA A 426 22.19 22.84 21.91
N LEU A 427 22.52 23.54 23.00
CA LEU A 427 22.05 24.90 23.27
C LEU A 427 23.13 25.92 22.90
N SER A 428 22.71 27.03 22.34
CA SER A 428 23.56 28.18 22.00
C SER A 428 22.93 29.47 22.50
N GLY A 429 23.74 30.39 23.00
CA GLY A 429 23.27 31.65 23.59
C GLY A 429 24.29 32.18 24.59
N SER A 430 24.08 33.40 25.09
CA SER A 430 24.94 33.97 26.13
C SER A 430 24.62 33.34 27.48
N SER A 431 25.55 32.55 28.03
CA SER A 431 25.36 31.94 29.36
C SER A 431 25.27 32.99 30.47
N GLY A 432 24.36 32.76 31.40
CA GLY A 432 24.18 33.53 32.63
C GLY A 432 24.62 32.74 33.86
N VAL A 433 23.99 33.04 35.00
CA VAL A 433 24.29 32.35 36.27
C VAL A 433 23.58 31.00 36.33
N GLY A 434 24.33 29.93 36.61
CA GLY A 434 23.79 28.57 36.63
C GLY A 434 23.39 28.08 35.24
N ASN A 435 22.21 27.47 35.11
CA ASN A 435 21.69 26.96 33.83
C ASN A 435 20.88 27.99 33.04
N TRP A 436 20.98 29.27 33.39
CA TRP A 436 20.26 30.37 32.72
C TRP A 436 21.03 30.93 31.53
N PHE A 437 20.30 31.45 30.54
CA PHE A 437 20.84 32.22 29.43
C PHE A 437 20.38 33.67 29.52
N LEU A 438 21.25 34.60 29.10
CA LEU A 438 21.01 36.05 29.09
C LEU A 438 20.47 36.53 27.73
N SER A 439 20.34 35.63 26.76
CA SER A 439 19.83 35.88 25.41
C SER A 439 18.87 34.78 25.00
N SER A 440 18.16 34.99 23.89
CA SER A 440 17.47 33.90 23.21
C SER A 440 18.41 32.72 22.97
N VAL A 441 17.88 31.51 23.14
CA VAL A 441 18.63 30.25 23.07
C VAL A 441 18.31 29.57 21.75
N GLY A 442 19.33 29.31 20.93
CA GLY A 442 19.23 28.43 19.77
C GLY A 442 19.37 26.98 20.20
N VAL A 443 18.38 26.14 19.88
CA VAL A 443 18.31 24.72 20.18
C VAL A 443 18.50 23.92 18.90
N THR A 444 19.62 23.21 18.81
CA THR A 444 19.90 22.27 17.72
C THR A 444 19.66 20.84 18.20
N VAL A 445 18.72 20.14 17.58
CA VAL A 445 18.41 18.74 17.91
C VAL A 445 19.12 17.80 16.95
N SER A 446 19.65 16.70 17.46
CA SER A 446 20.21 15.59 16.69
C SER A 446 19.70 14.28 17.28
N ALA A 447 19.51 13.28 16.44
CA ALA A 447 19.11 11.95 16.88
C ALA A 447 19.92 10.88 16.17
N THR A 448 20.17 9.79 16.87
CA THR A 448 20.87 8.62 16.35
C THR A 448 20.11 7.37 16.72
N ASP A 449 20.06 6.44 15.78
CA ASP A 449 19.59 5.09 15.99
C ASP A 449 20.56 4.18 15.26
N SER A 450 21.17 3.24 15.99
CA SER A 450 22.23 2.38 15.45
C SER A 450 21.70 1.15 14.74
N GLN A 451 20.40 0.87 14.78
CA GLN A 451 19.80 -0.34 14.24
C GLN A 451 18.94 -0.05 13.02
N SER A 452 17.96 0.86 13.12
CA SER A 452 17.06 1.21 12.02
C SER A 452 17.27 2.61 11.45
N GLY A 453 18.05 3.46 12.14
CA GLY A 453 18.16 4.87 11.77
C GLY A 453 16.96 5.69 12.27
N VAL A 454 17.00 7.00 12.05
CA VAL A 454 15.98 7.92 12.57
C VAL A 454 15.01 8.31 11.45
N ALA A 455 13.74 7.93 11.58
CA ALA A 455 12.72 8.25 10.59
C ALA A 455 12.38 9.75 10.53
N THR A 456 12.07 10.38 11.67
CA THR A 456 11.83 11.84 11.77
C THR A 456 12.26 12.37 13.14
N ILE A 457 12.53 13.68 13.21
CA ILE A 457 12.70 14.40 14.48
C ILE A 457 11.54 15.38 14.62
N GLN A 458 10.87 15.37 15.77
CA GLN A 458 9.81 16.32 16.09
C GLN A 458 10.17 17.10 17.35
N VAL A 459 9.79 18.37 17.38
CA VAL A 459 10.03 19.29 18.50
C VAL A 459 8.72 19.94 18.94
N ARG A 460 8.64 20.26 20.23
CA ARG A 460 7.54 21.01 20.82
C ARG A 460 8.08 21.94 21.89
N THR A 461 7.69 23.20 21.83
CA THR A 461 8.03 24.23 22.82
C THR A 461 6.79 24.55 23.65
N ASP A 462 6.95 24.77 24.96
CA ASP A 462 5.93 25.24 25.91
C ASP A 462 4.57 24.53 25.84
N GLY A 463 4.58 23.21 25.61
CA GLY A 463 3.37 22.41 25.56
C GLY A 463 2.48 22.59 24.32
N GLY A 464 2.99 23.25 23.26
CA GLY A 464 2.28 23.47 22.00
C GLY A 464 2.01 22.21 21.16
N ALA A 465 1.82 22.36 19.84
CA ALA A 465 1.76 21.21 18.94
C ALA A 465 3.16 20.67 18.65
N TRP A 466 3.29 19.36 18.43
CA TRP A 466 4.51 18.78 17.85
C TRP A 466 4.69 19.29 16.41
N GLN A 467 5.91 19.64 16.04
CA GLN A 467 6.29 20.14 14.72
C GLN A 467 7.49 19.36 14.20
N LEU A 468 7.58 19.16 12.88
CA LEU A 468 8.74 18.55 12.25
C LEU A 468 9.98 19.46 12.41
N TYR A 469 11.08 18.90 12.89
CA TYR A 469 12.34 19.63 13.05
C TYR A 469 13.11 19.67 11.73
N ILE A 470 13.20 20.84 11.12
CA ILE A 470 13.89 21.07 9.84
C ILE A 470 15.05 22.07 9.95
N SER A 471 15.15 22.80 11.06
CA SER A 471 16.21 23.76 11.38
C SER A 471 16.23 24.06 12.89
N PRO A 472 17.32 24.64 13.43
CA PRO A 472 17.41 25.00 14.84
C PRO A 472 16.26 25.90 15.31
N VAL A 473 15.73 25.60 16.50
CA VAL A 473 14.61 26.34 17.10
C VAL A 473 15.15 27.43 18.02
N THR A 474 14.56 28.63 17.99
CA THR A 474 14.91 29.70 18.94
C THR A 474 13.88 29.75 20.08
N VAL A 475 14.36 29.72 21.32
CA VAL A 475 13.56 29.96 22.53
C VAL A 475 13.92 31.35 23.07
N ALA A 476 12.94 32.24 23.14
CA ALA A 476 13.16 33.67 23.46
C ALA A 476 12.41 34.16 24.71
N GLY A 477 11.56 33.32 25.32
CA GLY A 477 10.84 33.64 26.55
C GLY A 477 11.61 33.21 27.80
N ASP A 478 11.29 33.85 28.93
CA ASP A 478 11.72 33.39 30.26
C ASP A 478 10.98 32.11 30.64
N GLY A 479 11.65 31.16 31.30
CA GLY A 479 11.08 29.85 31.64
C GLY A 479 11.76 29.16 32.80
#